data_AF-A0A7S0TBT1-F1
#
_entry.id   AF-A0A7S0TBT1-F1
#
_cell.length_a   1.000
_cell.length_b   1.000
_cell.length_c   1.000
_cell.angle_alpha   90.00
_cell.angle_beta   90.00
_cell.angle_gamma   90.00
#
_symmetry.space_group_name_H-M   'P 1'
#
loop_
_entity.id
_entity.type
_entity.pdbx_description
1 polymer ?
#
loop_
_entity_poly.entity_id
_entity_poly.type
_entity_poly.pdbx_seq_one_letter_code
_entity_poly.pdbx_strand_id
1 'polypeptide(L)'
;VGGTVDAALDLWSFGIVLAALCTGRHPLRDVPRDQWHAEMRLDRLPDGASDAAAAAWAAIPDARDLARNVLRLDSAKRITARQALGHPWILKNADARQPPPPREPRADPTPTPPGPPSQEKPAAAAAAQ
;
A
#
# COMPACT_ATOMS: atom_id res chain seq x y z
N VAL A 1 21.44 29.61 12.30
CA VAL A 1 21.67 28.15 12.44
C VAL A 1 21.12 27.51 11.18
N GLY A 2 21.99 27.14 10.23
CA GLY A 2 21.57 26.49 8.99
C GLY A 2 21.23 25.03 9.28
N GLY A 3 19.97 24.64 9.10
CA GLY A 3 19.54 23.26 9.27
C GLY A 3 20.27 22.41 8.23
N THR A 4 21.16 21.53 8.68
CA THR A 4 21.74 20.51 7.83
C THR A 4 20.60 19.63 7.34
N VAL A 5 20.28 19.71 6.05
CA VAL A 5 19.36 18.77 5.41
C VAL A 5 20.01 17.40 5.50
N ASP A 6 19.39 16.52 6.27
CA ASP A 6 19.86 15.15 6.39
C ASP A 6 19.34 14.37 5.18
N ALA A 7 20.23 14.08 4.23
CA ALA A 7 19.91 13.30 3.05
C ALA A 7 19.31 11.92 3.39
N ALA A 8 19.58 11.38 4.58
CA ALA A 8 18.93 10.17 5.04
C ALA A 8 17.44 10.41 5.34
N LEU A 9 17.06 11.57 5.92
CA LEU A 9 15.66 11.94 6.16
C LEU A 9 14.88 12.11 4.86
N ASP A 10 15.50 12.72 3.83
CA ASP A 10 14.89 12.83 2.50
C ASP A 10 14.58 11.45 1.94
N LEU A 11 15.52 10.51 2.07
CA LEU A 11 15.32 9.15 1.58
C LEU A 11 14.24 8.42 2.36
N TRP A 12 14.18 8.59 3.68
CA TRP A 12 13.11 8.00 4.49
C TRP A 12 11.73 8.50 4.05
N SER A 13 11.60 9.82 3.83
CA SER A 13 10.37 10.44 3.32
C SER A 13 10.00 9.91 1.93
N PHE A 14 11.00 9.73 1.06
CA PHE A 14 10.83 9.07 -0.24
C PHE A 14 10.29 7.64 -0.09
N GLY A 15 10.79 6.85 0.87
CA GLY A 15 10.30 5.50 1.15
C GLY A 15 8.80 5.47 1.53
N ILE A 16 8.33 6.45 2.30
CA ILE A 16 6.92 6.58 2.68
C ILE A 16 6.06 6.87 1.45
N VAL A 17 6.50 7.81 0.60
CA VAL A 17 5.80 8.13 -0.65
C VAL A 17 5.78 6.94 -1.58
N LEU A 18 6.90 6.24 -1.76
CA LEU A 18 6.99 5.03 -2.56
C LEU A 18 6.00 3.96 -2.07
N ALA A 19 5.95 3.70 -0.76
CA ALA A 19 5.00 2.75 -0.18
C ALA A 19 3.54 3.15 -0.44
N ALA A 20 3.22 4.44 -0.32
CA ALA A 20 1.88 4.95 -0.62
C ALA A 20 1.50 4.76 -2.09
N LEU A 21 2.44 4.98 -3.02
CA LEU A 21 2.22 4.79 -4.47
C LEU A 21 2.05 3.31 -4.83
N CYS A 22 2.86 2.43 -4.24
CA CYS A 22 2.81 0.99 -4.49
C CYS A 22 1.52 0.34 -3.98
N THR A 23 1.00 0.81 -2.84
CA THR A 23 -0.18 0.21 -2.20
C THR A 23 -1.48 0.98 -2.45
N GLY A 24 -1.39 2.19 -2.99
CA GLY A 24 -2.53 3.10 -3.16
C GLY A 24 -3.09 3.65 -1.84
N ARG A 25 -2.42 3.42 -0.70
CA ARG A 25 -2.86 3.89 0.63
C ARG A 25 -1.70 4.52 1.38
N HIS A 26 -1.91 5.73 1.90
CA HIS A 26 -0.93 6.35 2.77
C HIS A 26 -0.78 5.55 4.08
N PRO A 27 0.45 5.22 4.53
CA PRO A 27 0.67 4.39 5.73
C PRO A 27 0.01 4.91 7.00
N LEU A 28 -0.09 6.24 7.13
CA LEU A 28 -0.66 6.90 8.31
C LEU A 28 -2.15 7.26 8.15
N ARG A 29 -2.83 6.79 7.09
CA ARG A 29 -4.21 7.20 6.76
C ARG A 29 -5.19 6.98 7.91
N ASP A 30 -5.05 5.85 8.61
CA ASP A 30 -5.94 5.43 9.69
C ASP A 30 -5.30 5.55 11.08
N VAL A 31 -4.12 6.16 11.13
CA VAL A 31 -3.36 6.34 12.37
C VAL A 31 -3.72 7.71 12.94
N PRO A 32 -4.17 7.80 14.21
CA PRO A 32 -4.35 9.07 14.90
C PRO A 32 -3.08 9.93 14.86
N ARG A 33 -3.22 11.24 14.69
CA ARG A 33 -2.08 12.15 14.48
C ARG A 33 -1.05 12.11 15.61
N ASP A 34 -1.51 11.96 16.85
CA ASP A 34 -0.70 11.80 18.06
C ASP A 34 0.15 10.52 18.05
N GLN A 35 -0.23 9.52 17.24
CA GLN A 35 0.45 8.23 17.11
C GLN A 35 1.36 8.14 15.88
N TRP A 36 1.36 9.15 15.01
CA TRP A 36 2.18 9.13 13.78
C TRP A 36 3.67 8.90 14.08
N HIS A 37 4.20 9.56 15.11
CA HIS A 37 5.59 9.38 15.50
C HIS A 37 5.92 7.95 15.94
N ALA A 38 4.97 7.27 16.59
CA ALA A 38 5.15 5.89 17.02
C ALA A 38 5.14 4.95 15.81
N GLU A 39 4.17 5.11 14.90
CA GLU A 39 4.05 4.25 13.71
C GLU A 39 5.24 4.46 12.75
N MET A 40 5.69 5.70 12.57
CA MET A 40 6.86 6.03 11.74
C MET A 40 8.18 5.52 12.32
N ARG A 41 8.23 5.19 13.62
CA ARG A 41 9.44 4.68 14.28
C ARG A 41 9.59 3.16 14.15
N LEU A 42 8.66 2.49 13.48
CA LEU A 42 8.73 1.04 13.30
C LEU A 42 9.67 0.74 12.13
N ASP A 43 10.66 -0.14 12.36
CA ASP A 43 11.58 -0.62 11.32
C ASP A 43 10.90 -1.66 10.41
N ARG A 44 9.70 -1.32 9.92
CA ARG A 44 8.90 -2.21 9.08
C ARG A 44 8.21 -1.42 7.99
N LEU A 45 8.09 -2.07 6.83
CA LEU A 45 7.21 -1.60 5.77
C LEU A 45 5.76 -1.70 6.28
N PRO A 46 4.87 -0.77 5.94
CA PRO A 46 3.43 -0.89 6.23
C PRO A 46 2.81 -1.88 5.23
N ASP A 47 3.26 -3.13 5.26
CA ASP A 47 2.90 -4.18 4.31
C ASP A 47 1.69 -5.02 4.75
N GLY A 48 1.28 -4.92 6.03
CA GLY A 48 0.14 -5.63 6.62
C GLY A 48 -1.10 -4.78 6.88
N ALA A 49 -1.20 -3.58 6.33
CA ALA A 49 -2.32 -2.67 6.61
C ALA A 49 -3.67 -3.17 6.06
N SER A 50 -3.65 -3.99 5.00
CA SER A 50 -4.84 -4.64 4.42
C SER A 50 -4.44 -5.77 3.47
N ASP A 51 -5.39 -6.66 3.15
CA ASP A 51 -5.20 -7.72 2.14
C ASP A 51 -4.83 -7.14 0.76
N ALA A 52 -5.40 -5.98 0.42
CA ALA A 52 -5.07 -5.28 -0.83
C ALA A 52 -3.61 -4.76 -0.84
N ALA A 53 -3.13 -4.23 0.28
CA ALA A 53 -1.73 -3.80 0.40
C ALA A 53 -0.78 -5.00 0.32
N ALA A 54 -1.13 -6.11 0.97
CA ALA A 54 -0.35 -7.35 0.90
C ALA A 54 -0.29 -7.91 -0.54
N ALA A 55 -1.42 -7.92 -1.25
CA ALA A 55 -1.50 -8.34 -2.64
C ALA A 55 -0.70 -7.41 -3.57
N ALA A 56 -0.78 -6.09 -3.38
CA ALA A 56 0.02 -5.12 -4.13
C ALA A 56 1.52 -5.40 -3.94
N TRP A 57 1.97 -5.58 -2.71
CA TRP A 57 3.37 -5.90 -2.43
C TRP A 57 3.83 -7.26 -2.97
N ALA A 58 2.93 -8.24 -3.06
CA ALA A 58 3.22 -9.52 -3.68
C ALA A 58 3.42 -9.41 -5.20
N ALA A 59 2.71 -8.49 -5.85
CA ALA A 59 2.82 -8.26 -7.30
C ALA A 59 4.12 -7.53 -7.70
N ILE A 60 4.72 -6.74 -6.80
CA ILE A 60 5.94 -5.95 -7.05
C ILE A 60 7.01 -6.21 -5.98
N PRO A 61 7.56 -7.44 -5.88
CA PRO A 61 8.48 -7.84 -4.82
C PRO A 61 9.77 -7.01 -4.80
N ASP A 62 10.29 -6.61 -5.97
CA ASP A 62 11.48 -5.77 -6.06
C ASP A 62 11.22 -4.35 -5.52
N ALA A 63 10.02 -3.80 -5.72
CA ALA A 63 9.65 -2.51 -5.15
C ALA A 63 9.55 -2.57 -3.63
N ARG A 64 9.00 -3.68 -3.12
CA ARG A 64 8.89 -3.96 -1.70
C ARG A 64 10.27 -4.02 -1.04
N ASP A 65 11.23 -4.67 -1.70
CA ASP A 65 12.60 -4.75 -1.21
C ASP A 65 13.28 -3.37 -1.14
N LEU A 66 13.15 -2.57 -2.19
CA LEU A 66 13.64 -1.18 -2.19
C LEU A 66 13.03 -0.40 -1.02
N ALA A 67 11.71 -0.44 -0.86
CA ALA A 67 11.02 0.30 0.20
C ALA A 67 11.49 -0.13 1.61
N ARG A 68 11.72 -1.43 1.84
CA ARG A 68 12.28 -1.93 3.12
C ARG A 68 13.68 -1.42 3.40
N ASN A 69 14.54 -1.35 2.38
CA ASN A 69 15.91 -0.89 2.53
C ASN A 69 16.00 0.63 2.75
N VAL A 70 15.05 1.39 2.19
CA VAL A 70 14.91 2.83 2.39
C VAL A 70 14.27 3.19 3.74
N LEU A 71 13.30 2.40 4.20
CA LEU A 71 12.57 2.67 5.45
C LEU A 71 13.25 2.10 6.70
N ARG A 72 14.57 1.83 6.62
CA ARG A 72 15.35 1.43 7.79
C ARG A 72 15.32 2.51 8.86
N LEU A 73 14.97 2.14 10.09
CA LEU A 73 14.95 3.05 11.23
C LEU A 73 16.35 3.56 11.57
N ASP A 74 17.33 2.66 11.52
CA ASP A 74 18.75 2.98 11.67
C ASP A 74 19.26 3.67 10.40
N SER A 75 19.53 4.97 10.49
CA SER A 75 19.98 5.78 9.36
C SER A 75 21.34 5.32 8.79
N ALA A 76 22.19 4.67 9.60
CA ALA A 76 23.46 4.14 9.14
C ALA A 76 23.30 2.85 8.30
N LYS A 77 22.20 2.11 8.50
CA LYS A 77 21.85 0.90 7.72
C LYS A 77 20.94 1.19 6.54
N ARG A 78 20.37 2.39 6.49
CA ARG A 78 19.56 2.86 5.38
C ARG A 78 20.42 2.96 4.14
N ILE A 79 19.92 2.46 3.01
CA ILE A 79 20.61 2.66 1.74
C ILE A 79 20.69 4.15 1.40
N THR A 80 21.69 4.55 0.65
CA THR A 80 21.84 5.92 0.14
C THR A 80 21.03 6.12 -1.14
N ALA A 81 20.79 7.38 -1.54
CA ALA A 81 20.13 7.68 -2.82
C ALA A 81 20.86 7.07 -4.02
N ARG A 82 22.20 7.07 -4.00
CA ARG A 82 23.03 6.43 -5.04
C ARG A 82 22.81 4.92 -5.12
N GLN A 83 22.71 4.25 -3.98
CA GLN A 83 22.41 2.82 -3.92
C GLN A 83 20.97 2.53 -4.37
N ALA A 84 20.01 3.37 -3.96
CA ALA A 84 18.62 3.26 -4.40
C ALA A 84 18.49 3.36 -5.92
N LEU A 85 19.19 4.31 -6.56
CA LEU A 85 19.23 4.45 -8.03
C LEU A 85 19.77 3.20 -8.75
N GLY A 86 20.66 2.46 -8.11
CA GLY A 86 21.19 1.18 -8.62
C GLY A 86 20.31 -0.03 -8.29
N HIS A 87 19.16 0.15 -7.64
CA HIS A 87 18.30 -0.95 -7.25
C HIS A 87 17.61 -1.60 -8.46
N PRO A 88 17.49 -2.94 -8.54
CA PRO A 88 16.86 -3.63 -9.67
C PRO A 88 15.50 -3.08 -10.07
N TRP A 89 14.66 -2.72 -9.08
CA TRP A 89 13.36 -2.11 -9.34
C TRP A 89 13.47 -0.78 -10.09
N ILE A 90 14.38 0.13 -9.70
CA ILE A 90 14.56 1.40 -10.41
C ILE A 90 15.11 1.15 -11.81
N LEU A 91 16.15 0.31 -11.93
CA LEU A 91 16.80 0.03 -13.21
C LEU A 91 15.83 -0.60 -14.23
N LYS A 92 14.96 -1.53 -13.81
CA LYS A 92 13.94 -2.15 -14.67
C LYS A 92 12.90 -1.15 -15.18
N ASN A 93 12.59 -0.11 -14.41
CA ASN A 93 11.53 0.85 -14.71
C ASN A 93 12.04 2.21 -15.23
N ALA A 94 13.36 2.44 -15.20
CA ALA A 94 13.98 3.68 -15.68
C ALA A 94 13.87 3.85 -17.19
N ASP A 95 13.86 2.74 -17.94
CA ASP A 95 13.54 2.73 -19.38
C ASP A 95 12.02 2.77 -19.59
N ALA A 96 11.42 3.92 -19.32
CA ALA A 96 9.99 4.20 -19.53
C ALA A 96 9.55 4.21 -21.02
N ARG A 97 10.34 3.62 -21.92
CA ARG A 97 9.96 3.41 -23.32
C ARG A 97 8.96 2.26 -23.50
N GLN A 98 8.63 1.53 -22.44
CA GLN A 98 7.55 0.55 -22.52
C GLN A 98 6.19 1.26 -22.52
N PRO A 99 5.38 1.12 -23.58
CA PRO A 99 4.02 1.63 -23.58
C PRO A 99 3.25 0.99 -22.42
N PRO A 100 2.30 1.72 -21.79
CA PRO A 100 1.49 1.17 -20.73
C PRO A 100 0.82 -0.12 -21.22
N PRO A 101 0.69 -1.16 -20.36
CA PRO A 101 -0.04 -2.36 -20.74
C PRO A 101 -1.46 -1.97 -21.19
N PRO A 102 -2.02 -2.65 -22.21
CA PRO A 102 -3.39 -2.40 -22.65
C PRO A 102 -4.30 -2.44 -21.42
N ARG A 103 -5.05 -1.36 -21.18
CA ARG A 103 -6.07 -1.37 -20.12
C ARG A 103 -7.04 -2.47 -20.45
N GLU A 104 -7.13 -3.50 -19.60
CA GLU A 104 -8.19 -4.48 -19.74
C GLU A 104 -9.53 -3.73 -19.78
N PRO A 105 -10.44 -4.07 -20.71
CA PRO A 105 -11.78 -3.50 -20.69
C PRO A 105 -12.35 -3.78 -19.31
N ARG A 106 -12.67 -2.72 -18.57
CA ARG A 106 -13.38 -2.84 -17.30
C ARG A 106 -14.61 -3.66 -17.61
N ALA A 107 -14.69 -4.89 -17.09
CA ALA A 107 -15.88 -5.70 -17.24
C ALA A 107 -17.05 -4.86 -16.73
N ASP A 108 -17.98 -4.53 -17.61
CA ASP A 108 -19.22 -3.88 -17.23
C ASP A 108 -19.83 -4.71 -16.09
N PRO A 109 -20.41 -4.06 -15.06
CA PRO A 109 -21.08 -4.80 -14.02
C PRO A 109 -22.18 -5.64 -14.67
N THR A 110 -21.97 -6.96 -14.69
CA THR A 110 -22.96 -7.94 -15.12
C THR A 110 -24.27 -7.63 -14.39
N PRO A 111 -25.41 -7.48 -15.10
CA PRO A 111 -26.68 -7.23 -14.42
C PRO A 111 -26.96 -8.37 -13.47
N THR A 112 -27.07 -8.05 -12.18
CA THR A 112 -27.43 -8.99 -11.11
C THR A 112 -28.75 -9.68 -11.48
N PRO A 113 -28.82 -11.02 -11.46
CA PRO A 113 -30.09 -11.71 -11.71
C PRO A 113 -31.12 -11.33 -10.63
N PRO A 114 -32.41 -11.26 -10.98
CA PRO A 114 -33.46 -10.95 -10.00
C PRO A 114 -33.43 -12.00 -8.88
N GLY A 115 -33.42 -11.52 -7.63
CA GLY A 115 -33.45 -12.37 -6.45
C GLY A 115 -34.69 -13.27 -6.42
N PRO A 116 -34.63 -14.41 -5.71
CA PRO A 116 -35.76 -15.31 -5.60
C PRO A 116 -36.96 -14.62 -4.92
N PRO A 117 -38.20 -14.97 -5.31
CA PRO A 117 -39.40 -14.36 -4.73
C PRO A 117 -39.45 -14.62 -3.23
N SER A 118 -39.67 -13.55 -2.46
CA SER A 118 -39.90 -13.57 -1.03
C SER A 118 -41.03 -14.56 -0.71
N GLN A 119 -40.72 -15.67 -0.06
CA GLN A 119 -41.74 -16.50 0.56
C GLN A 119 -42.22 -15.78 1.82
N GLU A 120 -43.44 -15.23 1.78
CA GLU A 120 -44.16 -14.83 2.98
C GLU A 120 -44.35 -16.05 3.87
N LYS A 121 -43.75 -15.98 5.06
CA LYS A 121 -43.92 -16.97 6.13
C LYS A 121 -45.37 -16.90 6.62
N PRO A 122 -46.15 -17.99 6.61
CA PRO A 122 -47.51 -17.95 7.13
C PRO A 122 -47.51 -17.67 8.64
N ALA A 123 -48.43 -16.81 9.06
CA ALA A 123 -48.69 -16.51 10.47
C ALA A 123 -49.11 -17.79 11.19
N ALA A 124 -48.24 -18.27 12.08
CA ALA A 124 -48.59 -19.34 13.00
C ALA A 124 -49.54 -18.78 14.06
N ALA A 125 -50.78 -19.27 14.02
CA ALA A 125 -51.69 -19.23 15.14
C ALA A 125 -51.04 -19.91 16.36
N ALA A 126 -51.07 -19.25 17.50
CA ALA A 126 -50.87 -19.89 18.80
C ALA A 126 -51.92 -19.36 19.76
N ALA A 127 -52.85 -20.26 20.09
CA ALA A 127 -53.82 -20.16 21.15
C ALA A 127 -53.17 -20.47 22.52
N ALA A 128 -53.93 -20.18 23.58
CA ALA A 128 -53.74 -20.56 25.00
C ALA A 128 -52.67 -19.73 25.75
N GLN A 129 -52.92 -19.17 26.94
CA GLN A 129 -53.94 -19.34 27.98
C GLN A 129 -54.11 -18.01 28.72
#